data_AF-A0AAV5U0T4-F1
#
_entry.id   AF-A0AAV5U0T4-F1
#
_cell.length_a   1.000
_cell.length_b   1.000
_cell.length_c   1.000
_cell.angle_alpha   90.00
_cell.angle_beta   90.00
_cell.angle_gamma   90.00
#
_symmetry.space_group_name_H-M   'P 1'
#
loop_
_entity.id
_entity.type
_entity.pdbx_description
1 polymer ?
#
loop_
_entity_poly.entity_id
_entity_poly.type
_entity_poly.pdbx_seq_one_letter_code
_entity_poly.pdbx_strand_id
1 'polypeptide(L)'
;MDPAVIGTPISLLQIPESVKDQIGRDLAAGSSSTTFTQDGLSVDSLKTELSHDDSTSVEANDVQVGWACPGCSNVFQRESMLMAHQKAVCTSINGSFGLIQTHYRCSLCECDCGSQRDFKTHLTTSDHLKKRSD
;
A
#
# COMPACT_ATOMS: atom_id res chain seq x y z
N MET A 1 -8.81 11.58 25.13
CA MET A 1 -8.07 11.74 23.87
C MET A 1 -8.73 10.81 22.86
N ASP A 2 -9.26 11.36 21.76
CA ASP A 2 -9.87 10.53 20.72
C ASP A 2 -8.84 9.55 20.14
N PRO A 3 -9.12 8.24 20.07
CA PRO A 3 -8.19 7.25 19.51
C PRO A 3 -7.75 7.59 18.08
N ALA A 4 -8.62 8.27 17.33
CA ALA A 4 -8.36 8.77 15.99
C ALA A 4 -7.19 9.77 15.88
N VAL A 5 -6.79 10.41 16.99
CA VAL A 5 -5.73 11.42 17.06
C VAL A 5 -4.38 10.80 17.45
N ILE A 6 -4.37 9.56 17.95
CA ILE A 6 -3.15 8.86 18.36
C ILE A 6 -2.43 8.29 17.13
N GLY A 7 -3.17 7.71 16.19
CA GLY A 7 -2.62 7.01 15.03
C GLY A 7 -1.93 5.69 15.41
N THR A 8 -1.43 4.99 14.40
CA THR A 8 -0.72 3.71 14.56
C THR A 8 0.75 3.90 14.19
N PRO A 9 1.72 3.60 15.06
CA PRO A 9 3.14 3.63 14.71
C PRO A 9 3.46 2.75 13.50
N ILE A 10 4.34 3.20 12.59
CA ILE A 10 4.79 2.41 11.42
C ILE A 10 5.26 1.00 11.83
N SER A 11 5.94 0.88 12.97
CA SER A 11 6.44 -0.40 13.50
C SER A 11 5.34 -1.45 13.75
N LEU A 12 4.11 -1.01 14.05
CA LEU A 12 2.96 -1.88 14.34
C LEU A 12 2.11 -2.21 13.12
N LEU A 13 2.43 -1.64 11.95
CA LEU A 13 1.73 -1.96 10.71
C LEU A 13 1.92 -3.45 10.36
N GLN A 14 0.85 -4.07 9.88
CA GLN A 14 0.83 -5.47 9.47
C GLN A 14 1.36 -5.63 8.03
N ILE A 15 2.61 -5.20 7.83
CA ILE A 15 3.35 -5.26 6.56
C ILE A 15 4.79 -5.75 6.83
N PRO A 16 5.53 -6.24 5.82
CA PRO A 16 6.90 -6.69 5.97
C PRO A 16 7.85 -5.59 6.50
N GLU A 17 8.89 -6.00 7.21
CA GLU A 17 9.87 -5.06 7.80
C GLU A 17 10.59 -4.23 6.72
N SER A 18 10.90 -4.84 5.57
CA SER A 18 11.49 -4.13 4.42
C SER A 18 10.64 -2.95 3.95
N VAL A 19 9.32 -3.07 3.99
CA VAL A 19 8.38 -2.02 3.63
C VAL A 19 8.35 -0.95 4.73
N LYS A 20 8.33 -1.33 6.00
CA LYS A 20 8.41 -0.37 7.11
C LYS A 20 9.69 0.45 7.05
N ASP A 21 10.82 -0.20 6.75
CA ASP A 21 12.11 0.44 6.57
C ASP A 21 12.08 1.41 5.38
N GLN A 22 11.45 1.03 4.26
CA GLN A 22 11.25 1.93 3.12
C GLN A 22 10.45 3.17 3.52
N ILE A 23 9.29 2.99 4.17
CA ILE A 23 8.45 4.10 4.64
C ILE A 23 9.28 5.02 5.57
N GLY A 24 10.02 4.46 6.52
CA GLY A 24 10.87 5.22 7.43
C GLY A 24 11.97 6.00 6.72
N ARG A 25 12.65 5.41 5.73
CA ARG A 25 13.67 6.09 4.92
C ARG A 25 13.08 7.23 4.10
N ASP A 26 11.97 7.00 3.41
CA ASP A 26 11.33 8.00 2.55
C ASP A 26 10.77 9.17 3.38
N LEU A 27 10.23 8.87 4.57
CA LEU A 27 9.80 9.89 5.52
C LEU A 27 10.98 10.74 6.03
N ALA A 28 12.09 10.10 6.40
CA ALA A 28 13.30 10.79 6.86
C ALA A 28 13.98 11.61 5.75
N ALA A 29 13.84 11.20 4.50
CA ALA A 29 14.29 11.94 3.32
C ALA A 29 13.43 13.18 3.02
N GLY A 30 12.29 13.34 3.69
CA GLY A 30 11.37 14.46 3.46
C GLY A 30 10.55 14.31 2.17
N SER A 31 10.38 13.10 1.65
CA SER A 31 9.50 12.82 0.52
C SER A 31 8.05 13.20 0.86
N SER A 32 7.22 13.47 -0.15
CA SER A 32 5.79 13.73 0.05
C SER A 32 4.97 12.45 0.23
N SER A 33 5.47 11.33 -0.29
CA SER A 33 4.81 10.03 -0.24
C SER A 33 5.81 8.89 -0.48
N THR A 34 5.36 7.68 -0.23
CA THR A 34 6.03 6.44 -0.62
C THR A 34 5.02 5.48 -1.25
N THR A 35 5.49 4.70 -2.22
CA THR A 35 4.70 3.67 -2.90
C THR A 35 5.29 2.31 -2.62
N PHE A 36 4.46 1.37 -2.19
CA PHE A 36 4.87 0.02 -1.81
C PHE A 36 3.76 -0.99 -2.12
N THR A 37 4.09 -2.28 -2.23
CA THR A 37 3.10 -3.37 -2.25
C THR A 37 2.91 -3.94 -0.85
N GLN A 38 1.78 -4.60 -0.57
CA GLN A 38 1.51 -5.15 0.77
C GLN A 38 2.55 -6.18 1.22
N ASP A 39 3.12 -6.92 0.28
CA ASP A 39 4.13 -7.95 0.50
C ASP A 39 5.56 -7.48 0.22
N GLY A 40 5.75 -6.22 -0.18
CA GLY A 40 7.06 -5.64 -0.48
C GLY A 40 7.73 -6.22 -1.73
N LEU A 41 6.97 -6.93 -2.57
CA LEU A 41 7.45 -7.47 -3.83
C LEU A 41 7.06 -6.57 -5.01
N SER A 42 7.79 -6.63 -6.11
CA SER A 42 7.50 -5.82 -7.30
C SER A 42 6.41 -6.46 -8.18
N VAL A 43 5.68 -5.65 -8.94
CA VAL A 43 4.75 -6.16 -9.97
C VAL A 43 5.51 -6.94 -11.06
N ASP A 44 6.73 -6.52 -11.39
CA ASP A 44 7.56 -7.23 -12.37
C ASP A 44 7.95 -8.63 -11.88
N SER A 45 8.32 -8.79 -10.62
CA SER A 45 8.64 -10.13 -10.08
C SER A 45 7.43 -11.06 -10.14
N LEU A 46 6.22 -10.57 -9.89
CA LEU A 46 5.01 -11.36 -10.12
C LEU A 46 4.91 -11.82 -11.57
N LYS A 47 5.07 -10.91 -12.54
CA LYS A 47 4.99 -11.22 -13.97
C LYS A 47 5.98 -12.30 -14.38
N THR A 48 7.18 -12.31 -13.81
CA THR A 48 8.20 -13.34 -14.13
C THR A 48 7.85 -14.73 -13.61
N GLU A 49 6.99 -14.84 -12.60
CA GLU A 49 6.58 -16.12 -12.01
C GLU A 49 5.30 -16.69 -12.62
N LEU A 50 4.58 -15.90 -13.41
CA LEU A 50 3.32 -16.28 -14.04
C LEU A 50 3.53 -16.89 -15.43
N SER A 51 2.50 -17.56 -15.93
CA SER A 51 2.41 -17.92 -17.33
C SER A 51 2.40 -16.67 -18.21
N HIS A 52 2.79 -16.80 -19.48
CA HIS A 52 2.74 -15.67 -20.41
C HIS A 52 1.34 -15.04 -20.44
N ASP A 53 0.29 -15.86 -20.59
CA ASP A 53 -1.10 -15.38 -20.68
C ASP A 53 -1.53 -14.63 -19.42
N ASP A 54 -1.27 -15.19 -18.23
CA ASP A 54 -1.65 -14.54 -16.97
C ASP A 54 -0.81 -13.27 -16.72
N SER A 55 0.47 -13.25 -17.10
CA SER A 55 1.36 -12.09 -16.91
C SER A 55 0.89 -10.85 -17.68
N THR A 56 0.25 -11.04 -18.84
CA THR A 56 -0.32 -9.93 -19.63
C THR A 56 -1.55 -9.31 -18.98
N SER A 57 -2.22 -10.03 -18.09
CA SER A 57 -3.38 -9.52 -17.35
C SER A 57 -3.01 -8.73 -16.09
N VAL A 58 -1.73 -8.69 -15.71
CA VAL A 58 -1.25 -8.01 -14.49
C VAL A 58 -0.99 -6.53 -14.74
N GLU A 59 -1.70 -5.69 -14.00
CA GLU A 59 -1.53 -4.25 -13.94
C GLU A 59 -1.19 -3.80 -12.51
N ALA A 60 -0.47 -2.68 -12.40
CA ALA A 60 -0.23 -1.99 -11.14
C ALA A 60 -1.35 -0.98 -10.90
N ASN A 61 -1.98 -1.00 -9.73
CA ASN A 61 -2.98 -0.01 -9.36
C ASN A 61 -2.61 0.65 -8.02
N ASP A 62 -2.25 1.92 -8.05
CA ASP A 62 -1.80 2.66 -6.88
C ASP A 62 -2.98 3.26 -6.11
N VAL A 63 -3.09 2.90 -4.82
CA VAL A 63 -4.20 3.31 -3.95
C VAL A 63 -3.66 4.08 -2.74
N GLN A 64 -4.21 5.26 -2.48
CA GLN A 64 -3.91 6.00 -1.25
C GLN A 64 -4.52 5.29 -0.04
N VAL A 65 -3.70 4.66 0.80
CA VAL A 65 -4.16 3.83 1.94
C VAL A 65 -3.97 4.49 3.30
N GLY A 66 -3.17 5.56 3.39
CA GLY A 66 -2.98 6.26 4.65
C GLY A 66 -2.06 7.46 4.56
N TRP A 67 -1.86 8.12 5.70
CA TRP A 67 -0.99 9.28 5.84
C TRP A 67 -0.13 9.13 7.09
N ALA A 68 1.16 9.40 7.01
CA ALA A 68 2.06 9.43 8.16
C ALA A 68 2.37 10.86 8.61
N CYS A 69 2.56 11.04 9.91
CA CYS A 69 3.05 12.29 10.49
C CYS A 69 4.58 12.34 10.37
N PRO A 70 5.17 13.33 9.68
CA PRO A 70 6.63 13.44 9.55
C PRO A 70 7.38 13.64 10.87
N GLY A 71 6.70 14.14 11.92
CA GLY A 71 7.34 14.43 13.20
C GLY A 71 7.38 13.28 14.20
N CYS A 72 6.48 12.30 14.06
CA CYS A 72 6.38 11.19 15.03
C CYS A 72 6.22 9.82 14.39
N SER A 73 6.13 9.75 13.05
CA SER A 73 6.02 8.51 12.29
C SER A 73 4.77 7.67 12.62
N ASN A 74 3.73 8.29 13.20
CA ASN A 74 2.42 7.65 13.35
C ASN A 74 1.61 7.77 12.05
N VAL A 75 0.84 6.73 11.77
CA VAL A 75 0.03 6.57 10.57
C VAL A 75 -1.45 6.74 10.89
N PHE A 76 -2.16 7.35 9.95
CA PHE A 76 -3.57 7.71 10.03
C PHE A 76 -4.28 7.24 8.77
N GLN A 77 -5.52 6.78 8.92
CA GLN A 77 -6.33 6.31 7.80
C GLN A 77 -6.85 7.43 6.89
N ARG A 78 -6.82 8.69 7.36
CA ARG A 78 -7.29 9.87 6.61
C ARG A 78 -6.38 11.05 6.88
N GLU A 79 -6.20 11.90 5.87
CA GLU A 79 -5.43 13.14 6.02
C GLU A 79 -6.02 14.05 7.11
N SER A 80 -7.34 14.12 7.22
CA SER A 80 -8.00 14.93 8.25
C SER A 80 -7.68 14.48 9.68
N MET A 81 -7.43 13.18 9.90
CA MET A 81 -7.01 12.64 11.19
C MET A 81 -5.55 13.01 11.50
N LEU A 82 -4.67 12.95 10.49
CA LEU A 82 -3.30 13.46 10.61
C LEU A 82 -3.31 14.97 10.96
N MET A 83 -4.13 15.76 10.28
CA MET A 83 -4.24 17.20 10.54
C MET A 83 -4.77 17.47 11.96
N ALA A 84 -5.73 16.68 12.44
CA ALA A 84 -6.20 16.76 13.82
C ALA A 84 -5.09 16.40 14.82
N HIS A 85 -4.31 15.36 14.53
CA HIS A 85 -3.13 14.98 15.30
C HIS A 85 -2.08 16.08 15.36
N GLN A 86 -1.74 16.71 14.24
CA GLN A 86 -0.79 17.81 14.22
C GLN A 86 -1.29 19.00 15.03
N LYS A 87 -2.59 19.32 14.96
CA LYS A 87 -3.16 20.41 15.77
C LYS A 87 -3.18 20.14 17.28
N ALA A 88 -3.26 18.89 17.71
CA ALA A 88 -3.44 18.54 19.11
C ALA A 88 -2.19 17.97 19.80
N VAL A 89 -1.31 17.31 19.05
CA VAL A 89 -0.19 16.50 19.57
C VAL A 89 1.14 16.95 18.96
N CYS A 90 1.25 16.97 17.62
CA CYS A 90 2.47 17.36 16.90
C CYS A 90 2.37 18.79 16.33
N THR A 91 2.17 19.78 17.22
CA THR A 91 1.81 21.17 16.86
C THR A 91 2.89 21.96 16.13
N SER A 92 4.14 21.51 16.19
CA SER A 92 5.28 22.12 15.48
C SER A 92 5.51 21.57 14.08
N ILE A 93 4.73 20.56 13.66
CA ILE A 93 4.93 19.85 12.40
C ILE A 93 3.84 20.25 11.42
N ASN A 94 4.25 20.59 10.20
CA ASN A 94 3.36 20.84 9.09
C ASN A 94 3.72 19.91 7.93
N GLY A 95 2.72 19.43 7.21
CA GLY A 95 2.88 18.57 6.05
C GLY A 95 2.30 17.17 6.24
N SER A 96 2.00 16.52 5.13
CA SER A 96 1.45 15.17 5.10
C SER A 96 2.37 14.27 4.29
N PHE A 97 2.54 13.03 4.76
CA PHE A 97 3.28 12.01 4.03
C PHE A 97 2.31 10.92 3.57
N GLY A 98 2.12 10.78 2.26
CA GLY A 98 1.21 9.79 1.69
C GLY A 98 1.76 8.37 1.73
N LEU A 99 0.94 7.42 2.17
CA LEU A 99 1.18 5.99 2.01
C LEU A 99 0.35 5.48 0.84
N ILE A 100 1.02 5.13 -0.25
CA ILE A 100 0.39 4.61 -1.46
C ILE A 100 0.71 3.12 -1.54
N GLN A 101 -0.33 2.29 -1.62
CA GLN A 101 -0.19 0.86 -1.80
C GLN A 101 -0.47 0.49 -3.26
N THR A 102 0.50 -0.10 -3.94
CA THR A 102 0.31 -0.71 -5.26
C THR A 102 -0.38 -2.05 -5.07
N HIS A 103 -1.58 -2.18 -5.64
CA HIS A 103 -2.32 -3.43 -5.75
C HIS A 103 -1.99 -4.13 -7.07
N TYR A 104 -1.99 -5.46 -7.03
CA TYR A 104 -1.90 -6.31 -8.22
C TYR A 104 -3.29 -6.40 -8.83
N ARG A 105 -3.53 -5.66 -9.91
CA ARG A 105 -4.82 -5.61 -10.60
C ARG A 105 -4.84 -6.61 -11.75
N CYS A 106 -5.91 -7.40 -11.84
CA CYS A 106 -6.16 -8.26 -12.99
C CYS A 106 -7.03 -7.48 -13.97
N SER A 107 -6.52 -7.16 -15.16
CA SER A 107 -7.26 -6.38 -16.16
C SER A 107 -8.45 -7.15 -16.76
N LEU A 108 -8.38 -8.48 -16.83
CA LEU A 108 -9.49 -9.33 -17.28
C LEU A 108 -10.66 -9.35 -16.28
N CYS A 109 -10.32 -9.37 -14.99
CA CYS A 109 -11.29 -9.50 -13.91
C CYS A 109 -11.68 -8.18 -13.25
N GLU A 110 -10.92 -7.11 -13.52
CA GLU A 110 -10.98 -5.82 -12.84
C GLU A 110 -10.88 -5.94 -11.31
N CYS A 111 -10.13 -6.95 -10.85
CA CYS A 111 -10.00 -7.29 -9.43
C CYS A 111 -8.63 -6.83 -8.91
N ASP A 112 -8.62 -6.12 -7.78
CA ASP A 112 -7.42 -5.65 -7.10
C ASP A 112 -7.04 -6.59 -5.95
N CYS A 113 -5.82 -7.12 -5.97
CA CYS A 113 -5.25 -7.98 -4.94
C CYS A 113 -4.14 -7.27 -4.16
N GLY A 114 -4.12 -7.41 -2.84
CA GLY A 114 -3.11 -6.77 -1.99
C GLY A 114 -1.73 -7.42 -2.06
N SER A 115 -1.67 -8.76 -2.24
CA SER A 115 -0.42 -9.52 -2.31
C SER A 115 -0.33 -10.41 -3.56
N GLN A 116 0.89 -10.81 -3.93
CA GLN A 116 1.13 -11.78 -5.00
C GLN A 116 0.47 -13.12 -4.72
N ARG A 117 0.41 -13.54 -3.45
CA ARG A 117 -0.27 -14.78 -3.04
C ARG A 117 -1.76 -14.71 -3.34
N ASP A 118 -2.39 -13.59 -3.02
CA ASP A 118 -3.83 -13.40 -3.25
C ASP A 118 -4.09 -13.34 -4.77
N PHE A 119 -3.23 -12.67 -5.53
CA PHE A 119 -3.32 -12.64 -6.99
C PHE A 119 -3.17 -14.02 -7.62
N LYS A 120 -2.16 -14.81 -7.22
CA LYS A 120 -1.99 -16.19 -7.71
C LYS A 120 -3.18 -17.07 -7.38
N THR A 121 -3.77 -16.89 -6.20
CA THR A 121 -5.02 -17.57 -5.83
C THR A 121 -6.16 -17.15 -6.75
N HIS A 122 -6.29 -15.86 -7.05
CA HIS A 122 -7.27 -15.31 -7.99
C HIS A 122 -7.20 -15.96 -9.38
N LEU A 123 -5.99 -16.18 -9.92
CA LEU A 123 -5.81 -16.82 -11.23
C LEU A 123 -6.35 -18.26 -11.29
N THR A 124 -6.48 -18.94 -10.15
CA THR A 124 -7.04 -20.30 -10.07
C THR A 124 -8.56 -20.32 -9.95
N THR A 125 -9.20 -19.16 -9.82
CA THR A 125 -10.66 -19.08 -9.69
C THR A 125 -11.35 -19.42 -11.02
N SER A 126 -12.50 -20.07 -10.92
CA SER A 126 -13.30 -20.45 -12.09
C SER A 126 -13.69 -19.26 -12.96
N ASP A 127 -13.87 -18.08 -12.37
CA ASP A 127 -14.23 -16.86 -13.10
C ASP A 127 -13.06 -16.34 -13.95
N HIS A 128 -11.85 -16.33 -13.41
CA HIS A 128 -10.65 -15.97 -14.17
C HIS A 128 -10.38 -16.97 -15.30
N LEU A 129 -10.45 -18.28 -15.01
CA LEU A 129 -10.17 -19.33 -16.00
C LEU A 129 -11.12 -19.28 -17.20
N LYS A 130 -12.39 -18.92 -16.99
CA LYS A 130 -13.35 -18.69 -18.08
C LYS A 130 -12.92 -17.52 -18.95
N LYS A 131 -12.64 -16.36 -18.34
CA LYS A 131 -12.22 -15.14 -19.06
C LYS A 131 -10.88 -15.28 -19.77
N ARG A 132 -9.99 -16.14 -19.28
CA ARG A 132 -8.71 -16.46 -19.93
C ARG A 132 -8.88 -17.28 -21.21
N SER A 133 -10.00 -17.99 -21.35
CA SER A 133 -10.25 -18.91 -22.46
C SER A 133 -11.15 -18.33 -23.56
N ASP A 134 -11.63 -17.10 -23.38
CA ASP A 134 -12.39 -16.30 -24.37
C ASP A 134 -11.43 -15.45 -25.23
#